data_AF-A0A1F9A0N0-F1
#
_entry.id   AF-A0A1F9A0N0-F1
#
_cell.length_a   1.000
_cell.length_b   1.000
_cell.length_c   1.000
_cell.angle_alpha   90.00
_cell.angle_beta   90.00
_cell.angle_gamma   90.00
#
_symmetry.space_group_name_H-M   'P 1'
#
loop_
_entity.id
_entity.type
_entity.pdbx_description
1 polymer ?
#
loop_
_entity_poly.entity_id
_entity_poly.type
_entity_poly.pdbx_seq_one_letter_code
_entity_poly.pdbx_strand_id
1 'polypeptide(L)'
;MKPDTYSAHRRKSSDRVKGERVALSLWLSIMCSAIQSHAEGGVPAPLSSWTTVLQAFTEHLGALLIAIIAAVLAYVELKAHRRTAERRLEHEVEVAAKKLELEERRFQAEADERKKLQEFREEEYVRFSRPASELAENIAGLLVKHPDWAHRALEAAKLLPYTHTLFADRSQHFKQEKLELAARFTPYLLNRCEVLATEDRHVFLLIDAGTTLYPFFEIIGQQTMTRWQRGEDRLKRFHLATNNLPGIEKLIETGRRVPGDRYSKLAIEDCHLLPGIPVPVFAAVAGEETNEAIRRFREKYPHEIATFVALVVGNWVRLRRTEPRCPVPMARGIEHREVKQTLFDNADEVFVVSPLGKIFVEHSEDEINTALGFTRGLSSPMEIADPEKEPYSDVGIDNAQAQKVKLVATSRAKGCLLSRHSNRVEDALSAGIWDQFPSEEEFAHTPIEKVPHLLFPFGPMAKSESDERELEFPHYYTRQNQNILRMFSVDLKH
;
A
#
# COMPACT_ATOMS: atom_id res chain seq x y z
N MET A 1 -34.41 22.42 5.18
CA MET A 1 -35.71 22.91 5.70
C MET A 1 -36.32 21.86 6.61
N LYS A 2 -36.27 22.08 7.93
CA LYS A 2 -37.03 21.35 8.96
C LYS A 2 -37.71 22.42 9.84
N PRO A 3 -38.98 22.27 10.25
CA PRO A 3 -39.71 23.32 10.95
C PRO A 3 -39.55 23.28 12.47
N ASP A 4 -39.78 24.45 13.05
CA ASP A 4 -39.63 24.87 14.43
C ASP A 4 -40.43 24.08 15.47
N THR A 5 -39.74 23.73 16.57
CA THR A 5 -40.33 23.26 17.84
C THR A 5 -40.03 24.25 18.96
N TYR A 6 -40.67 25.43 18.94
CA TYR A 6 -40.47 26.43 20.01
C TYR A 6 -41.77 27.05 20.59
N SER A 7 -42.94 26.47 20.34
CA SER A 7 -44.24 27.05 20.78
C SER A 7 -44.86 26.44 22.04
N ALA A 8 -44.25 25.42 22.67
CA ALA A 8 -44.91 24.65 23.74
C ALA A 8 -44.68 25.13 25.19
N HIS A 9 -43.79 26.10 25.45
CA HIS A 9 -43.43 26.47 26.84
C HIS A 9 -44.13 27.72 27.41
N ARG A 10 -44.97 28.42 26.65
CA ARG A 10 -45.59 29.68 27.10
C ARG A 10 -46.93 29.53 27.84
N ARG A 11 -47.50 28.33 27.96
CA ARG A 11 -48.85 28.13 28.56
C ARG A 11 -48.85 27.77 30.06
N LYS A 12 -47.73 27.42 30.69
CA LYS A 12 -47.72 26.97 32.10
C LYS A 12 -47.53 28.08 33.16
N SER A 13 -47.23 29.32 32.80
CA SER A 13 -47.02 30.41 33.77
C SER A 13 -48.30 31.18 34.16
N SER A 14 -49.40 31.01 33.41
CA SER A 14 -50.66 31.74 33.64
C SER A 14 -51.49 31.15 34.80
N ASP A 15 -51.43 29.84 35.00
CA ASP A 15 -52.26 29.17 36.02
C ASP A 15 -51.72 29.32 37.45
N ARG A 16 -50.42 29.62 37.60
CA ARG A 16 -49.80 29.81 38.92
C ARG A 16 -50.21 31.13 39.59
N VAL A 17 -50.46 32.17 38.79
CA VAL A 17 -50.85 33.51 39.28
C VAL A 17 -52.31 33.54 39.76
N LYS A 18 -53.16 32.60 39.32
CA LYS A 18 -54.56 32.49 39.79
C LYS A 18 -54.66 31.86 41.18
N GLY A 19 -53.77 30.95 41.55
CA GLY A 19 -53.78 30.30 42.87
C GLY A 19 -53.40 31.24 44.03
N GLU A 20 -52.42 32.11 43.82
CA GLU A 20 -51.93 33.03 44.87
C GLU A 20 -52.93 34.14 45.22
N ARG A 21 -53.76 34.58 44.26
CA ARG A 21 -54.83 35.57 44.51
C ARG A 21 -55.96 35.01 45.37
N VAL A 22 -56.24 33.71 45.31
CA VAL A 22 -57.30 33.07 46.11
C VAL A 22 -56.86 32.91 47.57
N ALA A 23 -55.59 32.58 47.81
CA ALA A 23 -55.05 32.44 49.18
C ALA A 23 -55.04 33.77 49.95
N LEU A 24 -54.66 34.88 49.29
CA LEU A 24 -54.61 36.21 49.92
C LEU A 24 -56.02 36.77 50.24
N SER A 25 -57.00 36.48 49.37
CA SER A 25 -58.41 36.84 49.58
C SER A 25 -59.03 36.07 50.74
N LEU A 26 -58.72 34.78 50.88
CA LEU A 26 -59.22 33.96 51.98
C LEU A 26 -58.65 34.43 53.33
N TRP A 27 -57.37 34.80 53.35
CA TRP A 27 -56.69 35.28 54.54
C TRP A 27 -57.21 36.64 55.02
N LEU A 28 -57.44 37.58 54.09
CA LEU A 28 -58.07 38.88 54.39
C LEU A 28 -59.50 38.72 54.93
N SER A 29 -60.28 37.76 54.43
CA SER A 29 -61.63 37.49 54.93
C SER A 29 -61.62 36.93 56.35
N ILE A 30 -60.68 36.03 56.69
CA ILE A 30 -60.55 35.47 58.04
C ILE A 30 -60.13 36.57 59.04
N MET A 31 -59.21 37.46 58.63
CA MET A 31 -58.80 38.60 59.45
C MET A 31 -59.92 39.61 59.69
N CYS A 32 -60.73 39.93 58.68
CA CYS A 32 -61.88 40.82 58.84
C CYS A 32 -62.95 40.20 59.76
N SER A 33 -63.22 38.90 59.66
CA SER A 33 -64.16 38.22 60.56
C SER A 33 -63.66 38.15 62.00
N ALA A 34 -62.35 37.96 62.23
CA ALA A 34 -61.78 37.97 63.57
C ALA A 34 -61.84 39.36 64.24
N ILE A 35 -61.67 40.44 63.45
CA ILE A 35 -61.78 41.83 63.94
C ILE A 35 -63.25 42.19 64.24
N GLN A 36 -64.20 41.77 63.40
CA GLN A 36 -65.64 41.98 63.65
C GLN A 36 -66.15 41.20 64.85
N SER A 37 -65.71 39.95 65.05
CA SER A 37 -66.08 39.14 66.23
C SER A 37 -65.61 39.75 67.55
N HIS A 38 -64.55 40.58 67.55
CA HIS A 38 -64.09 41.28 68.75
C HIS A 38 -64.80 42.61 69.01
N ALA A 39 -65.41 43.22 67.98
CA ALA A 39 -66.11 44.50 68.11
C ALA A 39 -67.53 44.36 68.70
N GLU A 40 -68.16 43.17 68.61
CA GLU A 40 -69.56 42.96 69.04
C GLU A 40 -69.70 42.23 70.39
N GLY A 41 -68.61 41.75 71.00
CA GLY A 41 -68.61 41.06 72.29
C GLY A 41 -68.24 41.98 73.46
N GLY A 42 -69.22 42.67 74.04
CA GLY A 42 -69.06 43.58 75.19
C GLY A 42 -68.77 42.89 76.54
N VAL A 43 -67.63 42.20 76.66
CA VAL A 43 -67.07 41.77 77.96
C VAL A 43 -65.55 41.96 77.92
N PRO A 44 -64.93 42.65 78.90
CA PRO A 44 -63.49 42.82 78.95
C PRO A 44 -62.82 41.46 79.20
N ALA A 45 -62.22 40.88 78.15
CA ALA A 45 -61.33 39.75 78.31
C ALA A 45 -60.11 40.17 79.17
N PRO A 46 -59.65 39.32 80.09
CA PRO A 46 -58.55 39.64 81.00
C PRO A 46 -57.28 39.98 80.23
N LEU A 47 -56.48 40.92 80.76
CA LEU A 47 -55.23 41.45 80.20
C LEU A 47 -54.19 40.37 79.76
N SER A 48 -54.37 39.11 80.15
CA SER A 48 -53.61 37.96 79.65
C SER A 48 -53.94 37.54 78.20
N SER A 49 -55.03 38.02 77.59
CA SER A 49 -55.36 37.75 76.18
C SER A 49 -54.66 38.71 75.21
N TRP A 50 -54.38 39.94 75.66
CA TRP A 50 -53.73 40.96 74.84
C TRP A 50 -52.25 40.66 74.59
N THR A 51 -51.54 40.05 75.54
CA THR A 51 -50.17 39.58 75.35
C THR A 51 -50.09 38.48 74.30
N THR A 52 -51.06 37.56 74.27
CA THR A 52 -51.14 36.48 73.27
C THR A 52 -51.46 37.02 71.88
N VAL A 53 -52.35 38.02 71.79
CA VAL A 53 -52.67 38.70 70.53
C VAL A 53 -51.48 39.53 70.03
N LEU A 54 -50.79 40.27 70.91
CA LEU A 54 -49.59 41.01 70.53
C LEU A 54 -48.48 40.07 70.07
N GLN A 55 -48.28 38.95 70.76
CA GLN A 55 -47.28 37.95 70.43
C GLN A 55 -47.59 37.28 69.08
N ALA A 56 -48.83 36.87 68.84
CA ALA A 56 -49.27 36.35 67.55
C ALA A 56 -49.13 37.39 66.43
N PHE A 57 -49.42 38.66 66.71
CA PHE A 57 -49.25 39.74 65.74
C PHE A 57 -47.77 40.01 65.43
N THR A 58 -46.88 39.97 66.43
CA THR A 58 -45.43 40.08 66.21
C THR A 58 -44.84 38.89 65.47
N GLU A 59 -45.33 37.67 65.73
CA GLU A 59 -44.93 36.47 65.00
C GLU A 59 -45.40 36.52 63.54
N HIS A 60 -46.62 37.00 63.28
CA HIS A 60 -47.14 37.21 61.93
C HIS A 60 -46.44 38.35 61.18
N LEU A 61 -46.11 39.46 61.85
CA LEU A 61 -45.28 40.52 61.30
C LEU A 61 -43.86 40.04 60.98
N GLY A 62 -43.26 39.23 61.85
CA GLY A 62 -41.98 38.58 61.61
C GLY A 62 -42.02 37.65 60.40
N ALA A 63 -43.04 36.80 60.30
CA ALA A 63 -43.24 35.90 59.17
C ALA A 63 -43.49 36.68 57.85
N LEU A 64 -44.27 37.76 57.90
CA LEU A 64 -44.52 38.63 56.75
C LEU A 64 -43.24 39.33 56.30
N LEU A 65 -42.43 39.85 57.23
CA LEU A 65 -41.16 40.49 56.91
C LEU A 65 -40.18 39.48 56.28
N ILE A 66 -40.09 38.26 56.82
CA ILE A 66 -39.27 37.19 56.24
C ILE A 66 -39.77 36.84 54.83
N ALA A 67 -41.09 36.74 54.62
CA ALA A 67 -41.67 36.46 53.30
C ALA A 67 -41.37 37.58 52.30
N ILE A 68 -41.44 38.85 52.72
CA ILE A 68 -41.08 40.01 51.88
C ILE A 68 -39.59 39.97 51.53
N ILE A 69 -38.71 39.72 52.51
CA ILE A 69 -37.26 39.60 52.26
C ILE A 69 -36.97 38.45 51.30
N ALA A 70 -37.58 37.29 51.51
CA ALA A 70 -37.43 36.13 50.62
C ALA A 70 -37.93 36.43 49.19
N ALA A 71 -39.07 37.11 49.05
CA ALA A 71 -39.59 37.53 47.74
C ALA A 71 -38.68 38.55 47.04
N VAL A 72 -38.10 39.50 47.79
CA VAL A 72 -37.12 40.47 47.25
C VAL A 72 -35.83 39.76 46.83
N LEU A 73 -35.30 38.83 47.63
CA LEU A 73 -34.12 38.04 47.28
C LEU A 73 -34.37 37.18 46.03
N ALA A 74 -35.50 36.47 45.96
CA ALA A 74 -35.89 35.70 44.79
C ALA A 74 -36.05 36.58 43.54
N TYR A 75 -36.59 37.79 43.68
CA TYR A 75 -36.68 38.75 42.58
C TYR A 75 -35.31 39.24 42.12
N VAL A 76 -34.38 39.50 43.04
CA VAL A 76 -33.00 39.91 42.72
C VAL A 76 -32.24 38.77 42.01
N GLU A 77 -32.36 37.53 42.50
CA GLU A 77 -31.79 36.35 41.85
C GLU A 77 -32.36 36.13 40.45
N LEU A 78 -33.69 36.22 40.30
CA LEU A 78 -34.35 36.12 38.99
C LEU A 78 -33.85 37.19 38.02
N LYS A 79 -33.67 38.42 38.51
CA LYS A 79 -33.14 39.54 37.71
C LYS A 79 -31.67 39.33 37.33
N ALA A 80 -30.86 38.77 38.23
CA ALA A 80 -29.47 38.42 37.97
C ALA A 80 -29.35 37.27 36.94
N HIS A 81 -30.18 36.23 37.07
CA HIS A 81 -30.26 35.14 36.10
C HIS A 81 -30.70 35.63 34.73
N ARG A 82 -31.72 36.50 34.67
CA ARG A 82 -32.16 37.10 33.40
C ARG A 82 -31.05 37.88 32.72
N ARG A 83 -30.33 38.75 33.44
CA ARG A 83 -29.19 39.50 32.89
C ARG A 83 -28.06 38.59 32.42
N THR A 84 -27.81 37.50 33.15
CA THR A 84 -26.77 36.52 32.76
C THR A 84 -27.18 35.75 31.51
N ALA A 85 -28.46 35.38 31.39
CA ALA A 85 -29.00 34.74 30.20
C ALA A 85 -28.98 35.66 28.98
N GLU A 86 -29.34 36.95 29.14
CA GLU A 86 -29.27 37.97 28.09
C GLU A 86 -27.82 38.13 27.59
N ARG A 87 -26.84 38.26 28.49
CA ARG A 87 -25.42 38.33 28.10
C ARG A 87 -24.90 37.08 27.41
N ARG A 88 -25.35 35.88 27.82
CA ARG A 88 -24.97 34.62 27.15
C ARG A 88 -25.52 34.58 25.74
N LEU A 89 -26.78 34.97 25.55
CA LEU A 89 -27.41 35.04 24.24
C LEU A 89 -26.70 36.05 23.33
N GLU A 90 -26.37 37.24 23.83
CA GLU A 90 -25.59 38.25 23.10
C GLU A 90 -24.22 37.70 22.67
N HIS A 91 -23.52 37.01 23.56
CA HIS A 91 -22.23 36.39 23.26
C HIS A 91 -22.36 35.25 22.23
N GLU A 92 -23.39 34.40 22.33
CA GLU A 92 -23.65 33.33 21.36
C GLU A 92 -23.94 33.89 19.97
N VAL A 93 -24.72 34.98 19.87
CA VAL A 93 -25.00 35.69 18.61
C VAL A 93 -23.72 36.29 18.04
N GLU A 94 -22.88 36.91 18.86
CA GLU A 94 -21.59 37.47 18.43
C GLU A 94 -20.64 36.38 17.91
N VAL A 95 -20.54 35.25 18.61
CA VAL A 95 -19.71 34.10 18.19
C VAL A 95 -20.24 33.49 16.90
N ALA A 96 -21.56 33.36 16.74
CA ALA A 96 -22.17 32.86 15.51
C ALA A 96 -21.89 33.79 14.32
N ALA A 97 -21.99 35.11 14.51
CA ALA A 97 -21.68 36.10 13.48
C ALA A 97 -20.21 36.03 13.04
N LYS A 98 -19.26 35.94 14.00
CA LYS A 98 -17.82 35.79 13.70
C LYS A 98 -17.49 34.47 12.99
N LYS A 99 -18.18 33.38 13.33
CA LYS A 99 -18.02 32.10 12.62
C LYS A 99 -18.50 32.19 11.18
N LEU A 100 -19.66 32.79 10.94
CA LEU A 100 -20.20 32.99 9.60
C LEU A 100 -19.25 33.86 8.75
N GLU A 101 -18.72 34.94 9.32
CA GLU A 101 -17.74 35.80 8.63
C GLU A 101 -16.46 35.05 8.26
N LEU A 102 -15.95 34.18 9.15
CA LEU A 102 -14.78 33.34 8.87
C LEU A 102 -15.05 32.29 7.78
N GLU A 103 -16.24 31.70 7.77
CA GLU A 103 -16.66 30.74 6.75
C GLU A 103 -16.82 31.42 5.38
N GLU A 104 -17.40 32.61 5.32
CA GLU A 104 -17.50 33.41 4.09
C GLU A 104 -16.11 33.78 3.56
N ARG A 105 -15.19 34.23 4.43
CA ARG A 105 -13.80 34.53 4.02
C ARG A 105 -13.06 33.30 3.51
N ARG A 106 -13.26 32.14 4.14
CA ARG A 106 -12.68 30.86 3.67
C ARG A 106 -13.23 30.47 2.31
N PHE A 107 -14.54 30.55 2.14
CA PHE A 107 -15.19 30.24 0.86
C PHE A 107 -14.71 31.16 -0.26
N GLN A 108 -14.56 32.46 0.02
CA GLN A 108 -14.04 33.43 -0.93
C GLN A 108 -12.58 33.11 -1.32
N ALA A 109 -11.74 32.78 -0.34
CA ALA A 109 -10.34 32.42 -0.58
C ALA A 109 -10.21 31.12 -1.41
N GLU A 110 -11.03 30.11 -1.13
CA GLU A 110 -11.09 28.88 -1.94
C GLU A 110 -11.58 29.16 -3.36
N ALA A 111 -12.57 30.04 -3.54
CA ALA A 111 -13.06 30.42 -4.85
C ALA A 111 -11.98 31.15 -5.67
N ASP A 112 -11.25 32.07 -5.04
CA ASP A 112 -10.13 32.79 -5.66
C ASP A 112 -8.97 31.86 -6.01
N GLU A 113 -8.64 30.90 -5.14
CA GLU A 113 -7.62 29.88 -5.41
C GLU A 113 -8.01 28.98 -6.58
N ARG A 114 -9.28 28.53 -6.63
CA ARG A 114 -9.79 27.76 -7.78
C ARG A 114 -9.71 28.54 -9.07
N LYS A 115 -10.05 29.83 -9.04
CA LYS A 115 -9.96 30.71 -10.20
C LYS A 115 -8.52 30.88 -10.67
N LYS A 116 -7.58 31.16 -9.77
CA LYS A 116 -6.13 31.24 -10.09
C LYS A 116 -5.59 29.94 -10.65
N LEU A 117 -6.00 28.79 -10.09
CA LEU A 117 -5.59 27.48 -10.58
C LEU A 117 -6.15 27.20 -11.97
N GLN A 118 -7.40 27.63 -12.25
CA GLN A 118 -8.00 27.50 -13.56
C GLN A 118 -7.29 28.39 -14.58
N GLU A 119 -7.03 29.66 -14.26
CA GLU A 119 -6.26 30.59 -15.10
C GLU A 119 -4.85 30.05 -15.38
N PHE A 120 -4.14 29.56 -14.35
CA PHE A 120 -2.83 28.91 -14.52
C PHE A 120 -2.90 27.68 -15.43
N ARG A 121 -3.94 26.84 -15.30
CA ARG A 121 -4.14 25.67 -16.18
C ARG A 121 -4.43 26.07 -17.62
N GLU A 122 -5.20 27.13 -17.82
CA GLU A 122 -5.48 27.66 -19.15
C GLU A 122 -4.21 28.24 -19.79
N GLU A 123 -3.40 28.98 -19.02
CA GLU A 123 -2.09 29.48 -19.46
C GLU A 123 -1.09 28.37 -19.78
N GLU A 124 -0.97 27.35 -18.91
CA GLU A 124 -0.13 26.19 -19.16
C GLU A 124 -0.64 25.37 -20.35
N TYR A 125 -1.97 25.20 -20.47
CA TYR A 125 -2.56 24.53 -21.63
C TYR A 125 -2.21 25.27 -22.93
N VAL A 126 -2.33 26.60 -22.97
CA VAL A 126 -1.90 27.40 -24.13
C VAL A 126 -0.40 27.24 -24.38
N ARG A 127 0.42 27.33 -23.32
CA ARG A 127 1.89 27.20 -23.40
C ARG A 127 2.33 25.84 -23.94
N PHE A 128 1.66 24.75 -23.54
CA PHE A 128 1.98 23.39 -23.97
C PHE A 128 1.23 22.96 -25.22
N SER A 129 0.11 23.61 -25.57
CA SER A 129 -0.68 23.25 -26.75
C SER A 129 0.13 23.33 -28.04
N ARG A 130 0.98 24.35 -28.19
CA ARG A 130 1.81 24.51 -29.37
C ARG A 130 2.93 23.47 -29.45
N PRO A 131 3.79 23.27 -28.42
CA PRO A 131 4.75 22.16 -28.40
C PRO A 131 4.10 20.78 -28.53
N ALA A 132 2.91 20.58 -27.93
CA ALA A 132 2.16 19.32 -28.05
C ALA A 132 1.62 19.11 -29.46
N SER A 133 1.14 20.15 -30.14
CA SER A 133 0.72 20.09 -31.54
C SER A 133 1.92 19.84 -32.45
N GLU A 134 3.03 20.53 -32.25
CA GLU A 134 4.27 20.33 -33.01
C GLU A 134 4.82 18.91 -32.78
N LEU A 135 4.78 18.40 -31.55
CA LEU A 135 5.15 17.02 -31.23
C LEU A 135 4.18 16.02 -31.85
N ALA A 136 2.87 16.27 -31.79
CA ALA A 136 1.86 15.41 -32.40
C ALA A 136 1.98 15.36 -33.92
N GLU A 137 2.25 16.49 -34.57
CA GLU A 137 2.54 16.57 -36.00
C GLU A 137 3.85 15.87 -36.36
N ASN A 138 4.89 16.00 -35.54
CA ASN A 138 6.16 15.29 -35.74
C ASN A 138 6.00 13.78 -35.55
N ILE A 139 5.27 13.34 -34.52
CA ILE A 139 4.93 11.93 -34.29
C ILE A 139 4.09 11.43 -35.46
N ALA A 140 3.02 12.13 -35.86
CA ALA A 140 2.21 11.76 -37.00
C ALA A 140 3.03 11.70 -38.29
N GLY A 141 3.91 12.68 -38.53
CA GLY A 141 4.84 12.71 -39.66
C GLY A 141 5.83 11.54 -39.65
N LEU A 142 6.36 11.17 -38.48
CA LEU A 142 7.22 10.00 -38.31
C LEU A 142 6.46 8.69 -38.50
N LEU A 143 5.24 8.58 -37.99
CA LEU A 143 4.37 7.42 -38.18
C LEU A 143 3.99 7.23 -39.66
N VAL A 144 3.76 8.34 -40.39
CA VAL A 144 3.48 8.34 -41.84
C VAL A 144 4.72 8.00 -42.66
N LYS A 145 5.90 8.50 -42.28
CA LYS A 145 7.18 8.24 -42.99
C LYS A 145 7.76 6.85 -42.68
N HIS A 146 7.45 6.30 -41.51
CA HIS A 146 7.94 5.00 -41.04
C HIS A 146 6.76 4.10 -40.66
N PRO A 147 5.85 3.79 -41.61
CA PRO A 147 4.66 2.99 -41.33
C PRO A 147 5.02 1.60 -40.80
N ASP A 148 6.15 1.02 -41.21
CA ASP A 148 6.62 -0.26 -40.69
C ASP A 148 7.08 -0.19 -39.23
N TRP A 149 7.71 0.92 -38.81
CA TRP A 149 8.06 1.13 -37.40
C TRP A 149 6.80 1.35 -36.57
N ALA A 150 5.88 2.19 -37.05
CA ALA A 150 4.59 2.44 -36.41
C ALA A 150 3.77 1.16 -36.24
N HIS A 151 3.66 0.37 -37.32
CA HIS A 151 2.97 -0.91 -37.33
C HIS A 151 3.64 -1.89 -36.37
N ARG A 152 4.97 -2.06 -36.42
CA ARG A 152 5.69 -2.91 -35.46
C ARG A 152 5.59 -2.41 -34.03
N ALA A 153 5.57 -1.11 -33.78
CA ALA A 153 5.41 -0.53 -32.45
C ALA A 153 3.98 -0.74 -31.92
N LEU A 154 2.96 -0.63 -32.76
CA LEU A 154 1.56 -0.92 -32.41
C LEU A 154 1.31 -2.43 -32.25
N GLU A 155 1.93 -3.26 -33.08
CA GLU A 155 1.99 -4.72 -32.93
C GLU A 155 2.78 -5.13 -31.70
N ALA A 156 3.82 -4.41 -31.31
CA ALA A 156 4.60 -4.65 -30.08
C ALA A 156 3.86 -4.14 -28.83
N ALA A 157 3.15 -3.01 -28.95
CA ALA A 157 2.25 -2.48 -27.93
C ALA A 157 0.96 -3.29 -27.80
N LYS A 158 0.71 -4.22 -28.73
CA LYS A 158 -0.37 -5.22 -28.75
C LYS A 158 -1.71 -4.68 -28.23
N LEU A 159 -2.34 -3.77 -29.01
CA LEU A 159 -3.72 -3.29 -28.81
C LEU A 159 -4.82 -4.38 -28.91
N LEU A 160 -4.45 -5.66 -28.93
CA LEU A 160 -5.37 -6.78 -28.73
C LEU A 160 -5.70 -6.91 -27.23
N PRO A 161 -6.79 -7.58 -26.82
CA PRO A 161 -7.01 -7.91 -25.42
C PRO A 161 -5.74 -8.52 -24.83
N TYR A 162 -5.26 -7.99 -23.70
CA TYR A 162 -3.98 -8.35 -23.06
C TYR A 162 -3.72 -9.87 -23.06
N THR A 163 -4.77 -10.68 -22.98
CA THR A 163 -4.80 -12.15 -23.07
C THR A 163 -4.15 -12.79 -24.30
N HIS A 164 -3.89 -12.08 -25.39
CA HIS A 164 -3.25 -12.62 -26.61
C HIS A 164 -1.79 -12.19 -26.80
N THR A 165 -1.20 -11.58 -25.77
CA THR A 165 0.19 -11.15 -25.81
C THR A 165 1.12 -12.26 -25.30
N LEU A 166 2.29 -12.43 -25.92
CA LEU A 166 3.37 -13.29 -25.39
C LEU A 166 3.67 -12.99 -23.92
N PHE A 167 3.52 -11.73 -23.56
CA PHE A 167 3.64 -11.24 -22.21
C PHE A 167 2.59 -11.83 -21.27
N ALA A 168 1.30 -11.80 -21.64
CA ALA A 168 0.24 -12.43 -20.88
C ALA A 168 0.40 -13.96 -20.82
N ASP A 169 0.81 -14.61 -21.91
CA ASP A 169 1.11 -16.04 -21.90
C ASP A 169 2.19 -16.36 -20.85
N ARG A 170 3.31 -15.63 -20.91
CA ARG A 170 4.41 -15.75 -19.93
C ARG A 170 3.98 -15.43 -18.50
N SER A 171 3.00 -14.56 -18.32
CA SER A 171 2.43 -14.25 -16.99
C SER A 171 1.65 -15.44 -16.43
N GLN A 172 0.97 -16.22 -17.29
CA GLN A 172 0.22 -17.42 -16.87
C GLN A 172 1.13 -18.64 -16.63
N HIS A 173 2.30 -18.71 -17.29
CA HIS A 173 3.25 -19.81 -17.06
C HIS A 173 3.71 -19.85 -15.61
N PHE A 174 3.62 -21.01 -14.96
CA PHE A 174 3.98 -21.20 -13.55
C PHE A 174 3.26 -20.24 -12.59
N LYS A 175 2.08 -19.72 -12.94
CA LYS A 175 1.41 -18.67 -12.17
C LYS A 175 1.24 -19.02 -10.69
N GLN A 176 0.73 -20.22 -10.39
CA GLN A 176 0.55 -20.68 -9.01
C GLN A 176 1.88 -20.79 -8.26
N GLU A 177 2.90 -21.31 -8.92
CA GLU A 177 4.23 -21.44 -8.34
C GLU A 177 4.88 -20.08 -8.07
N LYS A 178 4.73 -19.10 -8.97
CA LYS A 178 5.20 -17.72 -8.76
C LYS A 178 4.51 -17.05 -7.57
N LEU A 179 3.20 -17.26 -7.43
CA LEU A 179 2.44 -16.76 -6.28
C LEU A 179 2.93 -17.41 -4.98
N GLU A 180 3.15 -18.72 -4.96
CA GLU A 180 3.68 -19.42 -3.79
C GLU A 180 5.09 -18.94 -3.41
N LEU A 181 5.98 -18.81 -4.40
CA LEU A 181 7.33 -18.29 -4.19
C LEU A 181 7.30 -16.90 -3.55
N ALA A 182 6.46 -16.00 -4.06
CA ALA A 182 6.33 -14.67 -3.52
C ALA A 182 5.72 -14.68 -2.11
N ALA A 183 4.67 -15.46 -1.89
CA ALA A 183 4.00 -15.56 -0.59
C ALA A 183 4.92 -16.10 0.49
N ARG A 184 5.76 -17.08 0.16
CA ARG A 184 6.68 -17.69 1.12
C ARG A 184 7.97 -16.92 1.31
N PHE A 185 8.55 -16.34 0.25
CA PHE A 185 9.87 -15.70 0.36
C PHE A 185 9.79 -14.21 0.72
N THR A 186 8.75 -13.47 0.32
CA THR A 186 8.67 -12.02 0.60
C THR A 186 8.75 -11.69 2.10
N PRO A 187 8.11 -12.42 3.04
CA PRO A 187 8.29 -12.20 4.48
C PRO A 187 9.76 -12.26 4.91
N TYR A 188 10.48 -13.31 4.50
CA TYR A 188 11.91 -13.49 4.77
C TYR A 188 12.74 -12.34 4.21
N LEU A 189 12.48 -11.98 2.94
CA LEU A 189 13.19 -10.90 2.26
C LEU A 189 12.98 -9.55 2.98
N LEU A 190 11.74 -9.20 3.33
CA LEU A 190 11.46 -7.93 4.00
C LEU A 190 12.02 -7.89 5.41
N ASN A 191 11.90 -8.97 6.19
CA ASN A 191 12.49 -9.03 7.52
C ASN A 191 14.02 -8.88 7.46
N ARG A 192 14.66 -9.51 6.47
CA ARG A 192 16.10 -9.35 6.22
C ARG A 192 16.46 -7.91 5.86
N CYS A 193 15.74 -7.29 4.93
CA CYS A 193 15.96 -5.90 4.57
C CYS A 193 15.79 -4.96 5.77
N GLU A 194 14.85 -5.23 6.68
CA GLU A 194 14.65 -4.43 7.89
C GLU A 194 15.80 -4.59 8.90
N VAL A 195 16.31 -5.80 9.10
CA VAL A 195 17.47 -6.04 9.97
C VAL A 195 18.73 -5.38 9.42
N LEU A 196 18.89 -5.38 8.09
CA LEU A 196 20.01 -4.70 7.42
C LEU A 196 19.87 -3.16 7.46
N ALA A 197 18.64 -2.64 7.58
CA ALA A 197 18.34 -1.22 7.66
C ALA A 197 18.46 -0.70 9.11
N THR A 198 19.68 -0.37 9.52
CA THR A 198 20.01 0.14 10.86
C THR A 198 20.01 1.66 10.93
N GLU A 199 20.24 2.26 12.12
CA GLU A 199 20.28 3.71 12.34
C GLU A 199 21.36 4.48 11.55
N ASP A 200 22.35 3.79 10.98
CA ASP A 200 23.38 4.42 10.15
C ASP A 200 23.46 3.81 8.74
N ARG A 201 22.55 2.89 8.40
CA ARG A 201 22.61 2.12 7.16
C ARG A 201 21.29 2.07 6.41
N HIS A 202 21.36 2.31 5.11
CA HIS A 202 20.25 2.20 4.16
C HIS A 202 20.21 0.80 3.52
N VAL A 203 19.04 0.37 3.06
CA VAL A 203 18.90 -0.86 2.28
C VAL A 203 18.22 -0.56 0.95
N PHE A 204 18.86 -0.96 -0.14
CA PHE A 204 18.33 -0.86 -1.49
C PHE A 204 17.90 -2.25 -1.96
N LEU A 205 16.60 -2.47 -2.12
CA LEU A 205 16.06 -3.62 -2.80
C LEU A 205 15.99 -3.33 -4.31
N LEU A 206 16.91 -3.91 -5.07
CA LEU A 206 16.93 -3.85 -6.53
C LEU A 206 16.10 -5.01 -7.08
N ILE A 207 15.01 -4.74 -7.80
CA ILE A 207 14.15 -5.77 -8.38
C ILE A 207 14.26 -5.76 -9.89
N ASP A 208 14.64 -6.90 -10.45
CA ASP A 208 14.78 -7.09 -11.89
C ASP A 208 13.43 -7.21 -12.61
N ALA A 209 13.46 -7.08 -13.93
CA ALA A 209 12.31 -7.26 -14.79
C ALA A 209 12.03 -8.74 -15.05
N GLY A 210 10.77 -9.14 -14.86
CA GLY A 210 10.30 -10.47 -15.24
C GLY A 210 8.99 -10.86 -14.58
N THR A 211 8.19 -11.64 -15.30
CA THR A 211 6.84 -12.04 -14.84
C THR A 211 6.85 -12.93 -13.59
N THR A 212 7.98 -13.58 -13.29
CA THR A 212 8.18 -14.33 -12.03
C THR A 212 8.13 -13.42 -10.81
N LEU A 213 8.56 -12.16 -10.95
CA LEU A 213 8.69 -11.23 -9.82
C LEU A 213 7.42 -10.40 -9.60
N TYR A 214 6.39 -10.49 -10.44
CA TYR A 214 5.18 -9.65 -10.29
C TYR A 214 4.45 -9.87 -8.98
N PRO A 215 4.22 -11.13 -8.54
CA PRO A 215 3.60 -11.35 -7.24
C PRO A 215 4.41 -10.78 -6.08
N PHE A 216 5.73 -10.61 -6.21
CA PHE A 216 6.54 -10.00 -5.15
C PHE A 216 6.18 -8.53 -4.96
N PHE A 217 5.96 -7.76 -6.02
CA PHE A 217 5.56 -6.35 -5.89
C PHE A 217 4.23 -6.18 -5.16
N GLU A 218 3.26 -7.05 -5.47
CA GLU A 218 1.95 -7.05 -4.79
C GLU A 218 2.11 -7.33 -3.29
N ILE A 219 2.85 -8.37 -2.92
CA ILE A 219 3.02 -8.77 -1.52
C ILE A 219 3.89 -7.77 -0.77
N ILE A 220 4.92 -7.21 -1.41
CA ILE A 220 5.71 -6.10 -0.85
C ILE A 220 4.80 -4.89 -0.58
N GLY A 221 3.92 -4.52 -1.53
CA GLY A 221 2.97 -3.43 -1.36
C GLY A 221 2.04 -3.65 -0.17
N GLN A 222 1.41 -4.82 -0.09
CA GLN A 222 0.51 -5.19 1.01
C GLN A 222 1.22 -5.18 2.37
N GLN A 223 2.41 -5.76 2.46
CA GLN A 223 3.12 -5.86 3.73
C GLN A 223 3.72 -4.52 4.18
N THR A 224 4.27 -3.71 3.26
CA THR A 224 4.76 -2.36 3.61
C THR A 224 3.63 -1.44 4.03
N MET A 225 2.45 -1.56 3.42
CA MET A 225 1.24 -0.88 3.87
C MET A 225 0.83 -1.27 5.28
N THR A 226 0.85 -2.57 5.59
CA THR A 226 0.51 -3.08 6.91
C THR A 226 1.47 -2.51 7.99
N ARG A 227 2.77 -2.47 7.69
CA ARG A 227 3.79 -1.90 8.58
C ARG A 227 3.66 -0.39 8.74
N TRP A 228 3.38 0.32 7.65
CA TRP A 228 3.12 1.77 7.70
C TRP A 228 1.93 2.12 8.59
N GLN A 229 0.82 1.38 8.49
CA GLN A 229 -0.36 1.58 9.35
C GLN A 229 -0.08 1.34 10.83
N ARG A 230 0.92 0.52 11.16
CA ARG A 230 1.39 0.28 12.54
C ARG A 230 2.38 1.34 13.03
N GLY A 231 2.78 2.28 12.18
CA GLY A 231 3.76 3.31 12.53
C GLY A 231 5.20 2.80 12.60
N GLU A 232 5.53 1.74 11.85
CA GLU A 232 6.88 1.17 11.85
C GLU A 232 7.85 2.07 11.05
N ASP A 233 8.72 2.78 11.77
CA ASP A 233 9.68 3.74 11.20
C ASP A 233 10.80 3.11 10.36
N ARG A 234 10.98 1.77 10.45
CA ARG A 234 12.03 1.03 9.76
C ARG A 234 11.96 1.16 8.22
N LEU A 235 10.78 1.47 7.68
CA LEU A 235 10.59 1.68 6.25
C LEU A 235 11.26 2.95 5.70
N LYS A 236 11.63 3.92 6.55
CA LYS A 236 12.26 5.18 6.11
C LYS A 236 13.64 4.98 5.44
N ARG A 237 14.28 3.84 5.69
CA ARG A 237 15.63 3.49 5.20
C ARG A 237 15.60 2.36 4.17
N PHE A 238 14.40 1.95 3.80
CA PHE A 238 14.16 0.93 2.79
C PHE A 238 13.84 1.63 1.46
N HIS A 239 14.72 1.40 0.49
CA HIS A 239 14.63 1.96 -0.85
C HIS A 239 14.34 0.82 -1.82
N LEU A 240 13.44 1.05 -2.78
CA LEU A 240 13.17 0.10 -3.86
C LEU A 240 13.60 0.73 -5.17
N ALA A 241 14.36 0.00 -5.98
CA ALA A 241 14.63 0.39 -7.36
C ALA A 241 14.32 -0.77 -8.31
N THR A 242 13.73 -0.48 -9.47
CA THR A 242 13.28 -1.53 -10.39
C THR A 242 13.30 -1.07 -11.83
N ASN A 243 13.54 -2.00 -12.76
CA ASN A 243 13.31 -1.80 -14.20
C ASN A 243 12.04 -2.52 -14.70
N ASN A 244 11.19 -2.99 -13.78
CA ASN A 244 10.02 -3.81 -14.04
C ASN A 244 8.73 -2.95 -14.08
N LEU A 245 8.24 -2.61 -15.27
CA LEU A 245 7.09 -1.70 -15.43
C LEU A 245 5.77 -2.28 -14.87
N PRO A 246 5.39 -3.54 -15.14
CA PRO A 246 4.16 -4.11 -14.60
C PRO A 246 4.26 -4.37 -13.08
N GLY A 247 5.48 -4.65 -12.60
CA GLY A 247 5.74 -4.74 -11.17
C GLY A 247 5.41 -3.45 -10.43
N ILE A 248 5.83 -2.29 -10.96
CA ILE A 248 5.53 -1.01 -10.32
C ILE A 248 4.04 -0.70 -10.32
N GLU A 249 3.30 -1.08 -11.37
CA GLU A 249 1.84 -0.96 -11.40
C GLU A 249 1.20 -1.76 -10.25
N LYS A 250 1.62 -3.00 -10.03
CA LYS A 250 1.15 -3.83 -8.90
C LYS A 250 1.50 -3.26 -7.53
N LEU A 251 2.69 -2.70 -7.40
CA LEU A 251 3.07 -2.00 -6.17
C LEU A 251 2.20 -0.77 -5.93
N ILE A 252 1.87 -0.02 -6.98
CA ILE A 252 0.99 1.16 -6.87
C ILE A 252 -0.45 0.76 -6.51
N GLU A 253 -0.96 -0.33 -7.07
CA GLU A 253 -2.31 -0.83 -6.77
C GLU A 253 -2.46 -1.21 -5.29
N THR A 254 -1.43 -1.83 -4.71
CA THR A 254 -1.53 -2.48 -3.38
C THR A 254 -0.77 -1.76 -2.26
N GLY A 255 0.17 -0.88 -2.62
CA GLY A 255 1.09 -0.20 -1.71
C GLY A 255 0.72 1.24 -1.36
N ARG A 256 -0.45 1.75 -1.79
CA ARG A 256 -0.89 3.14 -1.52
C ARG A 256 -1.42 3.34 -0.11
N ARG A 257 -0.96 4.42 0.56
CA ARG A 257 -1.36 4.81 1.93
C ARG A 257 -2.86 4.94 2.12
N VAL A 258 -3.54 5.43 1.08
CA VAL A 258 -5.00 5.52 0.99
C VAL A 258 -5.46 4.65 -0.19
N PRO A 259 -5.98 3.44 0.08
CA PRO A 259 -6.48 2.56 -0.97
C PRO A 259 -7.55 3.23 -1.83
N GLY A 260 -7.45 3.06 -3.15
CA GLY A 260 -8.39 3.64 -4.13
C GLY A 260 -8.13 5.10 -4.54
N ASP A 261 -7.32 5.85 -3.78
CA ASP A 261 -6.92 7.21 -4.18
C ASP A 261 -5.71 7.18 -5.12
N ARG A 262 -5.91 7.64 -6.36
CA ARG A 262 -4.86 7.67 -7.39
C ARG A 262 -3.72 8.65 -7.12
N TYR A 263 -3.91 9.59 -6.20
CA TYR A 263 -2.90 10.58 -5.82
C TYR A 263 -2.22 10.23 -4.49
N SER A 264 -2.63 9.13 -3.85
CA SER A 264 -2.02 8.69 -2.61
C SER A 264 -0.57 8.25 -2.82
N LYS A 265 0.30 8.63 -1.88
CA LYS A 265 1.69 8.16 -1.84
C LYS A 265 1.75 6.67 -1.53
N LEU A 266 2.84 6.02 -1.92
CA LEU A 266 3.14 4.65 -1.50
C LEU A 266 3.56 4.61 -0.02
N ALA A 267 3.40 3.45 0.63
CA ALA A 267 3.97 3.18 1.95
C ALA A 267 5.50 3.24 1.91
N ILE A 268 6.09 2.67 0.87
CA ILE A 268 7.52 2.84 0.56
C ILE A 268 7.72 4.27 0.08
N GLU A 269 8.46 5.07 0.84
CA GLU A 269 8.66 6.49 0.53
C GLU A 269 9.57 6.69 -0.67
N ASP A 270 10.59 5.85 -0.82
CA ASP A 270 11.61 5.98 -1.84
C ASP A 270 11.60 4.79 -2.80
N CYS A 271 10.81 4.92 -3.86
CA CYS A 271 10.66 3.91 -4.90
C CYS A 271 11.05 4.50 -6.26
N HIS A 272 12.07 3.93 -6.89
CA HIS A 272 12.67 4.40 -8.13
C HIS A 272 12.33 3.46 -9.29
N LEU A 273 11.71 4.00 -10.32
CA LEU A 273 11.71 3.35 -11.64
C LEU A 273 12.99 3.75 -12.36
N LEU A 274 13.81 2.77 -12.73
CA LEU A 274 15.07 3.02 -13.44
C LEU A 274 14.79 3.68 -14.81
N PRO A 275 15.64 4.60 -15.29
CA PRO A 275 15.53 5.13 -16.64
C PRO A 275 16.01 4.09 -17.66
N GLY A 276 15.66 4.26 -18.93
CA GLY A 276 16.16 3.42 -20.01
C GLY A 276 15.22 3.29 -21.20
N ILE A 277 15.64 2.47 -22.15
CA ILE A 277 14.88 2.16 -23.36
C ILE A 277 13.84 1.08 -23.03
N PRO A 278 12.56 1.28 -23.34
CA PRO A 278 11.54 0.25 -23.15
C PRO A 278 11.87 -1.02 -23.96
N VAL A 279 11.77 -2.17 -23.32
CA VAL A 279 11.91 -3.50 -23.94
C VAL A 279 10.57 -4.24 -23.86
N PRO A 280 9.70 -4.13 -24.89
CA PRO A 280 8.31 -4.61 -24.81
C PRO A 280 8.18 -6.10 -24.50
N VAL A 281 9.09 -6.94 -25.01
CA VAL A 281 9.07 -8.40 -24.83
C VAL A 281 9.20 -8.83 -23.36
N PHE A 282 9.78 -7.96 -22.52
CA PHE A 282 9.92 -8.16 -21.09
C PHE A 282 9.08 -7.20 -20.24
N ALA A 283 8.36 -6.26 -20.89
CA ALA A 283 7.72 -5.12 -20.24
C ALA A 283 8.66 -4.43 -19.23
N ALA A 284 9.85 -4.09 -19.72
CA ALA A 284 10.96 -3.60 -18.91
C ALA A 284 11.53 -2.32 -19.48
N VAL A 285 12.46 -1.72 -18.76
CA VAL A 285 13.44 -0.77 -19.31
C VAL A 285 14.85 -1.37 -19.21
N ALA A 286 15.68 -1.11 -20.21
CA ALA A 286 17.06 -1.58 -20.26
C ALA A 286 17.97 -0.59 -21.00
N GLY A 287 19.24 -0.97 -21.15
CA GLY A 287 20.26 -0.19 -21.85
C GLY A 287 21.15 0.61 -20.91
N GLU A 288 22.04 1.42 -21.48
CA GLU A 288 23.11 2.08 -20.74
C GLU A 288 22.60 3.00 -19.64
N GLU A 289 21.48 3.71 -19.86
CA GLU A 289 20.88 4.57 -18.83
C GLU A 289 20.43 3.77 -17.59
N THR A 290 19.87 2.58 -17.80
CA THR A 290 19.47 1.68 -16.70
C THR A 290 20.71 1.22 -15.93
N ASN A 291 21.75 0.79 -16.63
CA ASN A 291 22.99 0.30 -16.04
C ASN A 291 23.69 1.41 -15.24
N GLU A 292 23.80 2.60 -15.82
CA GLU A 292 24.41 3.76 -15.22
C GLU A 292 23.62 4.25 -13.99
N ALA A 293 22.29 4.19 -14.02
CA ALA A 293 21.48 4.50 -12.84
C ALA A 293 21.76 3.54 -11.68
N ILE A 294 21.91 2.23 -11.95
CA ILE A 294 22.28 1.23 -10.93
C ILE A 294 23.66 1.54 -10.34
N ARG A 295 24.67 1.79 -11.20
CA ARG A 295 26.02 2.18 -10.77
C ARG A 295 26.01 3.44 -9.91
N ARG A 296 25.28 4.47 -10.32
CA ARG A 296 25.14 5.73 -9.58
C ARG A 296 24.53 5.55 -8.20
N PHE A 297 23.57 4.63 -8.03
CA PHE A 297 23.08 4.31 -6.69
C PHE A 297 24.21 3.77 -5.83
N ARG A 298 24.99 2.82 -6.33
CA ARG A 298 26.11 2.23 -5.60
C ARG A 298 27.22 3.25 -5.28
N GLU A 299 27.55 4.13 -6.23
CA GLU A 299 28.54 5.20 -6.03
C GLU A 299 28.07 6.22 -4.99
N LYS A 300 26.79 6.61 -5.04
CA LYS A 300 26.19 7.55 -4.08
C LYS A 300 26.04 6.94 -2.69
N TYR A 301 25.81 5.63 -2.61
CA TYR A 301 25.60 4.88 -1.38
C TYR A 301 26.61 3.73 -1.26
N PRO A 302 27.86 4.03 -0.88
CA PRO A 302 28.90 3.02 -0.74
C PRO A 302 28.58 2.00 0.36
N HIS A 303 29.31 0.88 0.36
CA HIS A 303 29.04 -0.30 1.21
C HIS A 303 28.98 0.01 2.71
N GLU A 304 29.66 1.04 3.17
CA GLU A 304 29.70 1.48 4.56
C GLU A 304 28.36 2.07 5.03
N ILE A 305 27.58 2.64 4.11
CA ILE A 305 26.32 3.33 4.44
C ILE A 305 25.08 2.66 3.84
N ALA A 306 25.26 1.69 2.94
CA ALA A 306 24.14 0.95 2.36
C ALA A 306 24.43 -0.53 2.09
N THR A 307 23.37 -1.33 2.11
CA THR A 307 23.37 -2.71 1.60
C THR A 307 22.45 -2.79 0.40
N PHE A 308 22.90 -3.40 -0.70
CA PHE A 308 22.07 -3.63 -1.86
C PHE A 308 21.72 -5.11 -1.97
N VAL A 309 20.43 -5.39 -1.91
CA VAL A 309 19.86 -6.72 -2.09
C VAL A 309 19.20 -6.76 -3.46
N ALA A 310 19.67 -7.63 -4.35
CA ALA A 310 19.08 -7.80 -5.67
C ALA A 310 18.16 -9.02 -5.71
N LEU A 311 16.95 -8.83 -6.23
CA LEU A 311 15.99 -9.88 -6.54
C LEU A 311 15.95 -10.04 -8.07
N VAL A 312 16.60 -11.09 -8.57
CA VAL A 312 16.82 -11.31 -10.01
C VAL A 312 15.94 -12.42 -10.53
N VAL A 313 15.32 -12.25 -11.70
CA VAL A 313 14.55 -13.34 -12.31
C VAL A 313 15.48 -14.35 -12.97
N GLY A 314 15.32 -15.62 -12.60
CA GLY A 314 15.85 -16.76 -13.32
C GLY A 314 14.88 -17.24 -14.40
N ASN A 315 14.88 -16.61 -15.58
CA ASN A 315 13.97 -17.03 -16.66
C ASN A 315 14.27 -18.46 -17.14
N TRP A 316 15.57 -18.72 -17.32
CA TRP A 316 16.20 -20.04 -17.24
C TRP A 316 17.38 -19.89 -16.31
N VAL A 317 17.67 -20.92 -15.52
CA VAL A 317 18.79 -20.93 -14.59
C VAL A 317 19.64 -22.14 -14.88
N ARG A 318 20.94 -21.94 -15.00
CA ARG A 318 21.91 -23.02 -15.04
C ARG A 318 22.60 -23.11 -13.69
N LEU A 319 22.77 -24.30 -13.12
CA LEU A 319 23.62 -24.44 -11.95
C LEU A 319 25.09 -24.48 -12.37
N ARG A 320 25.91 -23.66 -11.71
CA ARG A 320 27.36 -23.65 -11.93
C ARG A 320 27.93 -25.06 -11.72
N ARG A 321 28.86 -25.48 -12.58
CA ARG A 321 29.51 -26.82 -12.48
C ARG A 321 30.70 -26.86 -11.52
N THR A 322 31.29 -25.70 -11.24
CA THR A 322 32.48 -25.54 -10.40
C THR A 322 32.12 -24.95 -9.05
N GLU A 323 32.93 -25.25 -8.03
CA GLU A 323 32.78 -24.64 -6.72
C GLU A 323 33.24 -23.16 -6.72
N PRO A 324 32.57 -22.28 -5.96
CA PRO A 324 31.33 -22.54 -5.23
C PRO A 324 30.12 -22.67 -6.17
N ARG A 325 29.29 -23.70 -5.96
CA ARG A 325 28.05 -23.91 -6.73
C ARG A 325 27.07 -22.77 -6.47
N CYS A 326 26.47 -22.22 -7.52
CA CYS A 326 25.47 -21.16 -7.44
C CYS A 326 24.51 -21.22 -8.65
N PRO A 327 23.32 -20.60 -8.57
CA PRO A 327 22.48 -20.40 -9.74
C PRO A 327 23.07 -19.32 -10.65
N VAL A 328 23.09 -19.59 -11.95
CA VAL A 328 23.50 -18.67 -13.01
C VAL A 328 22.25 -18.34 -13.84
N PRO A 329 21.63 -17.16 -13.67
CA PRO A 329 20.50 -16.78 -14.50
C PRO A 329 20.97 -16.58 -15.94
N MET A 330 20.18 -17.07 -16.88
CA MET A 330 20.44 -16.89 -18.30
C MET A 330 19.54 -15.77 -18.86
N ALA A 331 20.12 -14.89 -19.66
CA ALA A 331 19.43 -13.78 -20.30
C ALA A 331 19.45 -13.92 -21.82
N ARG A 332 18.39 -13.43 -22.45
CA ARG A 332 18.29 -13.34 -23.91
C ARG A 332 18.33 -11.87 -24.31
N GLY A 333 19.13 -11.56 -25.32
CA GLY A 333 19.47 -10.19 -25.70
C GLY A 333 20.58 -9.59 -24.86
N ILE A 334 21.46 -8.83 -25.51
CA ILE A 334 22.63 -8.23 -24.86
C ILE A 334 22.21 -7.25 -23.76
N GLU A 335 21.22 -6.41 -24.03
CA GLU A 335 20.74 -5.37 -23.11
C GLU A 335 20.20 -5.96 -21.79
N HIS A 336 19.43 -7.04 -21.88
CA HIS A 336 18.87 -7.69 -20.69
C HIS A 336 19.95 -8.42 -19.89
N ARG A 337 20.95 -9.00 -20.57
CA ARG A 337 22.11 -9.59 -19.89
C ARG A 337 22.92 -8.53 -19.16
N GLU A 338 23.17 -7.39 -19.79
CA GLU A 338 23.94 -6.28 -19.20
C GLU A 338 23.27 -5.69 -17.96
N VAL A 339 21.95 -5.55 -17.96
CA VAL A 339 21.22 -5.12 -16.76
C VAL A 339 21.41 -6.11 -15.62
N LYS A 340 21.25 -7.41 -15.87
CA LYS A 340 21.51 -8.43 -14.84
C LYS A 340 22.96 -8.41 -14.38
N GLN A 341 23.93 -8.31 -15.30
CA GLN A 341 25.34 -8.22 -14.94
C GLN A 341 25.58 -7.03 -14.00
N THR A 342 25.02 -5.87 -14.36
CA THR A 342 25.15 -4.65 -13.54
C THR A 342 24.51 -4.82 -12.16
N LEU A 343 23.36 -5.51 -12.06
CA LEU A 343 22.75 -5.87 -10.77
C LEU A 343 23.69 -6.74 -9.92
N PHE A 344 24.31 -7.77 -10.52
CA PHE A 344 25.25 -8.65 -9.81
C PHE A 344 26.52 -7.93 -9.37
N ASP A 345 27.06 -7.05 -10.21
CA ASP A 345 28.30 -6.32 -9.93
C ASP A 345 28.10 -5.26 -8.83
N ASN A 346 26.88 -4.77 -8.66
CA ASN A 346 26.55 -3.71 -7.71
C ASN A 346 25.73 -4.20 -6.51
N ALA A 347 25.50 -5.50 -6.33
CA ALA A 347 24.75 -6.04 -5.20
C ALA A 347 25.66 -6.63 -4.11
N ASP A 348 25.26 -6.47 -2.86
CA ASP A 348 25.85 -7.17 -1.71
C ASP A 348 25.27 -8.58 -1.57
N GLU A 349 24.01 -8.76 -1.95
CA GLU A 349 23.30 -10.03 -1.87
C GLU A 349 22.43 -10.22 -3.10
N VAL A 350 22.37 -11.42 -3.65
CA VAL A 350 21.55 -11.70 -4.84
C VAL A 350 20.67 -12.92 -4.59
N PHE A 351 19.36 -12.73 -4.70
CA PHE A 351 18.37 -13.80 -4.68
C PHE A 351 17.86 -14.04 -6.10
N VAL A 352 18.22 -15.18 -6.70
CA VAL A 352 17.74 -15.58 -8.03
C VAL A 352 16.45 -16.36 -7.85
N VAL A 353 15.33 -15.81 -8.31
CA VAL A 353 14.01 -16.43 -8.18
C VAL A 353 13.63 -17.18 -9.46
N SER A 354 13.32 -18.47 -9.33
CA SER A 354 12.93 -19.27 -10.49
C SER A 354 11.96 -20.40 -10.11
N PRO A 355 10.93 -20.67 -10.93
CA PRO A 355 10.20 -21.93 -10.89
C PRO A 355 11.13 -23.14 -11.08
N LEU A 356 10.78 -24.28 -10.48
CA LEU A 356 11.59 -25.49 -10.54
C LEU A 356 11.83 -25.96 -11.98
N GLY A 357 10.78 -25.96 -12.82
CA GLY A 357 10.83 -26.35 -14.23
C GLY A 357 11.67 -25.43 -15.14
N LYS A 358 12.45 -24.50 -14.56
CA LYS A 358 13.34 -23.58 -15.27
C LYS A 358 14.82 -23.71 -14.86
N ILE A 359 15.15 -24.67 -13.99
CA ILE A 359 16.50 -24.86 -13.47
C ILE A 359 17.15 -26.06 -14.17
N PHE A 360 18.32 -25.86 -14.75
CA PHE A 360 19.10 -26.90 -15.40
C PHE A 360 20.29 -27.29 -14.53
N VAL A 361 20.35 -28.56 -14.18
CA VAL A 361 21.43 -29.16 -13.38
C VAL A 361 22.42 -29.82 -14.33
N GLU A 362 23.70 -29.44 -14.23
CA GLU A 362 24.80 -30.06 -14.97
C GLU A 362 24.73 -29.96 -16.51
N HIS A 363 23.98 -29.01 -17.05
CA HIS A 363 23.97 -28.71 -18.50
C HIS A 363 24.76 -27.43 -18.81
N SER A 364 25.34 -27.36 -20.01
CA SER A 364 26.03 -26.19 -20.54
C SER A 364 25.06 -25.24 -21.23
N GLU A 365 25.47 -23.99 -21.42
CA GLU A 365 24.69 -22.99 -22.17
C GLU A 365 24.29 -23.49 -23.56
N ASP A 366 25.22 -24.11 -24.30
CA ASP A 366 24.98 -24.62 -25.65
C ASP A 366 24.01 -25.81 -25.67
N GLU A 367 24.10 -26.74 -24.70
CA GLU A 367 23.16 -27.86 -24.57
C GLU A 367 21.74 -27.36 -24.30
N ILE A 368 21.59 -26.38 -23.40
CA ILE A 368 20.30 -25.78 -23.05
C ILE A 368 19.71 -25.06 -24.26
N ASN A 369 20.49 -24.20 -24.92
CA ASN A 369 20.03 -23.48 -26.11
C ASN A 369 19.62 -24.44 -27.24
N THR A 370 20.42 -25.48 -27.50
CA THR A 370 20.09 -26.51 -28.50
C THR A 370 18.78 -27.21 -28.14
N ALA A 371 18.61 -27.60 -26.88
CA ALA A 371 17.39 -28.26 -26.42
C ALA A 371 16.16 -27.35 -26.46
N LEU A 372 16.34 -26.03 -26.33
CA LEU A 372 15.29 -25.02 -26.47
C LEU A 372 15.03 -24.61 -27.93
N GLY A 373 15.81 -25.11 -28.89
CA GLY A 373 15.67 -24.80 -30.31
C GLY A 373 16.35 -23.49 -30.75
N PHE A 374 17.24 -22.94 -29.91
CA PHE A 374 18.04 -21.76 -30.23
C PHE A 374 19.41 -22.20 -30.79
N THR A 375 19.50 -22.33 -32.11
CA THR A 375 20.75 -22.69 -32.78
C THR A 375 21.56 -21.45 -33.15
N ARG A 376 22.81 -21.36 -32.69
CA ARG A 376 23.76 -20.34 -33.15
C ARG A 376 24.03 -20.53 -34.65
N GLY A 377 23.72 -19.53 -35.48
CA GLY A 377 24.19 -19.46 -36.87
C GLY A 377 23.24 -19.92 -37.99
N LEU A 378 21.95 -20.14 -37.72
CA LEU A 378 20.97 -20.43 -38.80
C LEU A 378 20.18 -19.21 -39.29
N SER A 379 20.26 -18.06 -38.62
CA SER A 379 19.67 -16.82 -39.10
C SER A 379 20.52 -16.32 -40.27
N SER A 380 20.06 -16.53 -41.50
CA SER A 380 20.57 -15.80 -42.66
C SER A 380 20.58 -14.30 -42.34
N PRO A 381 21.61 -13.52 -42.74
CA PRO A 381 21.63 -12.06 -42.55
C PRO A 381 20.40 -11.33 -43.11
N MET A 382 19.59 -12.00 -43.95
CA MET A 382 18.34 -11.47 -44.52
C MET A 382 17.06 -11.89 -43.78
N GLU A 383 17.09 -12.87 -42.89
CA GLU A 383 15.97 -13.08 -41.96
C GLU A 383 16.18 -12.07 -40.83
N ILE A 384 15.38 -11.01 -40.81
CA ILE A 384 15.30 -10.06 -39.69
C ILE A 384 15.33 -10.91 -38.41
N ALA A 385 16.42 -10.76 -37.64
CA ALA A 385 16.70 -11.58 -36.46
C ALA A 385 15.51 -11.47 -35.52
N ASP A 386 14.64 -12.49 -35.54
CA ASP A 386 13.54 -12.59 -34.61
C ASP A 386 14.16 -12.53 -33.20
N PRO A 387 13.95 -11.45 -32.43
CA PRO A 387 14.53 -11.32 -31.09
C PRO A 387 14.08 -12.45 -30.16
N GLU A 388 13.03 -13.19 -30.55
CA GLU A 388 12.56 -14.36 -29.85
C GLU A 388 13.42 -15.61 -30.09
N LYS A 389 14.24 -15.63 -31.14
CA LYS A 389 15.14 -16.74 -31.51
C LYS A 389 16.59 -16.54 -31.08
N GLU A 390 16.92 -15.40 -30.47
CA GLU A 390 18.25 -15.20 -29.92
C GLU A 390 18.57 -16.23 -28.82
N PRO A 391 19.79 -16.80 -28.81
CA PRO A 391 20.20 -17.73 -27.78
C PRO A 391 20.30 -17.03 -26.42
N TYR A 392 20.05 -17.80 -25.38
CA TYR A 392 20.33 -17.37 -24.02
C TYR A 392 21.83 -17.37 -23.76
N SER A 393 22.28 -16.44 -22.92
CA SER A 393 23.66 -16.34 -22.46
C SER A 393 23.70 -16.20 -20.95
N ASP A 394 24.72 -16.80 -20.35
CA ASP A 394 24.96 -16.72 -18.92
C ASP A 394 25.30 -15.28 -18.49
N VAL A 395 24.84 -14.91 -17.30
CA VAL A 395 25.40 -13.79 -16.54
C VAL A 395 26.75 -14.24 -15.96
N GLY A 396 27.76 -13.39 -16.05
CA GLY A 396 29.09 -13.63 -15.50
C GLY A 396 29.06 -13.53 -13.98
N ILE A 397 29.40 -14.62 -13.29
CA ILE A 397 29.46 -14.69 -11.83
C ILE A 397 30.82 -15.26 -11.43
N ASP A 398 31.63 -14.47 -10.75
CA ASP A 398 32.92 -14.92 -10.22
C ASP A 398 32.76 -15.74 -8.92
N ASN A 399 33.88 -16.19 -8.34
CA ASN A 399 33.85 -16.99 -7.11
C ASN A 399 33.38 -16.21 -5.88
N ALA A 400 33.69 -14.91 -5.79
CA ALA A 400 33.31 -14.07 -4.66
C ALA A 400 31.81 -13.75 -4.71
N GLN A 401 31.29 -13.41 -5.90
CA GLN A 401 29.87 -13.21 -6.14
C GLN A 401 29.08 -14.49 -5.87
N ALA A 402 29.54 -15.65 -6.36
CA ALA A 402 28.83 -16.92 -6.20
C ALA A 402 28.51 -17.30 -4.74
N GLN A 403 29.33 -16.88 -3.77
CA GLN A 403 29.05 -17.11 -2.33
C GLN A 403 27.84 -16.33 -1.82
N LYS A 404 27.52 -15.20 -2.46
CA LYS A 404 26.47 -14.25 -2.09
C LYS A 404 25.18 -14.43 -2.90
N VAL A 405 25.19 -15.36 -3.86
CA VAL A 405 24.08 -15.62 -4.77
C VAL A 405 23.29 -16.82 -4.27
N LYS A 406 22.01 -16.64 -3.96
CA LYS A 406 21.12 -17.68 -3.46
C LYS A 406 19.96 -17.94 -4.40
N LEU A 407 19.74 -19.21 -4.75
CA LEU A 407 18.53 -19.65 -5.42
C LEU A 407 17.33 -19.58 -4.47
N VAL A 408 16.22 -19.07 -5.00
CA VAL A 408 14.90 -19.11 -4.40
C VAL A 408 13.98 -19.79 -5.39
N ALA A 409 13.63 -21.04 -5.11
CA ALA A 409 12.80 -21.85 -5.98
C ALA A 409 11.86 -22.73 -5.14
N THR A 410 11.12 -23.60 -5.81
CA THR A 410 10.28 -24.57 -5.14
C THR A 410 10.86 -25.98 -5.25
N SER A 411 10.33 -26.90 -4.46
CA SER A 411 10.60 -28.34 -4.55
C SER A 411 9.29 -29.12 -4.69
N ARG A 412 9.39 -30.37 -5.13
CA ARG A 412 8.25 -31.28 -5.27
C ARG A 412 8.39 -32.49 -4.35
N ALA A 413 7.29 -32.84 -3.70
CA ALA A 413 7.22 -34.02 -2.88
C ALA A 413 7.41 -35.31 -3.69
N LYS A 414 7.83 -36.38 -3.02
CA LYS A 414 7.99 -37.71 -3.60
C LYS A 414 6.68 -38.15 -4.30
N GLY A 415 6.80 -38.60 -5.54
CA GLY A 415 5.67 -39.06 -6.36
C GLY A 415 5.22 -38.06 -7.42
N CYS A 416 5.57 -36.78 -7.27
CA CYS A 416 5.38 -35.77 -8.31
C CYS A 416 6.38 -35.94 -9.48
N LEU A 417 5.99 -35.46 -10.66
CA LEU A 417 6.73 -35.49 -11.91
C LEU A 417 8.16 -34.94 -11.77
N LEU A 418 8.32 -33.78 -11.13
CA LEU A 418 9.63 -33.14 -10.90
C LEU A 418 10.28 -33.48 -9.55
N SER A 419 9.83 -34.53 -8.85
CA SER A 419 10.41 -34.91 -7.56
C SER A 419 11.89 -35.31 -7.67
N ARG A 420 12.26 -36.09 -8.69
CA ARG A 420 13.67 -36.45 -8.95
C ARG A 420 14.52 -35.24 -9.29
N HIS A 421 13.96 -34.30 -10.05
CA HIS A 421 14.66 -33.06 -10.39
C HIS A 421 14.86 -32.17 -9.18
N SER A 422 13.87 -32.09 -8.26
CA SER A 422 14.02 -31.39 -6.97
C SER A 422 15.23 -31.89 -6.20
N ASN A 423 15.35 -33.21 -6.05
CA ASN A 423 16.51 -33.83 -5.38
C ASN A 423 17.83 -33.48 -6.08
N ARG A 424 17.86 -33.51 -7.43
CA ARG A 424 19.08 -33.13 -8.18
C ARG A 424 19.48 -31.67 -7.96
N VAL A 425 18.50 -30.75 -7.88
CA VAL A 425 18.76 -29.34 -7.57
C VAL A 425 19.27 -29.18 -6.14
N GLU A 426 18.65 -29.87 -5.18
CA GLU A 426 19.06 -29.92 -3.78
C GLU A 426 20.50 -30.41 -3.63
N ASP A 427 20.80 -31.58 -4.18
CA ASP A 427 22.12 -32.21 -4.14
C ASP A 427 23.20 -31.29 -4.77
N ALA A 428 22.90 -30.72 -5.94
CA ALA A 428 23.85 -29.87 -6.67
C ALA A 428 24.19 -28.55 -5.96
N LEU A 429 23.29 -28.08 -5.10
CA LEU A 429 23.46 -26.84 -4.33
C LEU A 429 23.84 -27.10 -2.87
N SER A 430 23.91 -28.36 -2.45
CA SER A 430 23.95 -28.73 -1.02
C SER A 430 22.86 -27.99 -0.23
N ALA A 431 21.69 -27.79 -0.85
CA ALA A 431 20.59 -27.10 -0.21
C ALA A 431 20.06 -28.00 0.92
N GLY A 432 19.94 -27.45 2.13
CA GLY A 432 19.39 -28.20 3.27
C GLY A 432 17.94 -28.63 3.00
N ILE A 433 17.60 -29.86 3.40
CA ILE A 433 16.21 -30.35 3.39
C ILE A 433 15.37 -29.49 4.35
N TRP A 434 14.11 -29.22 3.97
CA TRP A 434 13.22 -28.23 4.59
C TRP A 434 12.94 -28.40 6.10
N ASP A 435 13.28 -29.56 6.66
CA ASP A 435 13.01 -29.89 8.07
C ASP A 435 13.78 -28.98 9.06
N GLN A 436 14.74 -28.18 8.58
CA GLN A 436 15.54 -27.24 9.38
C GLN A 436 15.66 -25.84 8.72
N PHE A 437 14.58 -25.30 8.12
CA PHE A 437 14.64 -23.90 7.68
C PHE A 437 14.90 -22.98 8.87
N PRO A 438 15.81 -21.99 8.73
CA PRO A 438 15.95 -20.97 9.74
C PRO A 438 14.61 -20.24 9.89
N SER A 439 14.29 -19.82 11.12
CA SER A 439 13.15 -18.92 11.31
C SER A 439 13.34 -17.63 10.49
N GLU A 440 12.28 -16.88 10.21
CA GLU A 440 12.41 -15.57 9.53
C GLU A 440 13.41 -14.65 10.24
N GLU A 441 13.48 -14.72 11.57
CA GLU A 441 14.42 -13.99 12.41
C GLU A 441 15.86 -14.48 12.25
N GLU A 442 16.08 -15.80 12.29
CA GLU A 442 17.41 -16.39 12.08
C GLU A 442 17.92 -16.08 10.67
N PHE A 443 17.06 -16.22 9.65
CA PHE A 443 17.38 -15.87 8.28
C PHE A 443 17.80 -14.40 8.14
N ALA A 444 17.08 -13.47 8.78
CA ALA A 444 17.35 -12.05 8.68
C ALA A 444 18.72 -11.64 9.24
N HIS A 445 19.21 -12.34 10.27
CA HIS A 445 20.51 -12.05 10.91
C HIS A 445 21.68 -12.88 10.35
N THR A 446 21.40 -13.89 9.53
CA THR A 446 22.44 -14.78 8.98
C THR A 446 23.26 -14.05 7.91
N PRO A 447 24.61 -14.04 7.95
CA PRO A 447 25.43 -13.50 6.86
C PRO A 447 25.12 -14.19 5.54
N ILE A 448 25.09 -13.44 4.43
CA ILE A 448 24.63 -13.98 3.14
C ILE A 448 25.40 -15.23 2.72
N GLU A 449 26.69 -15.33 3.03
CA GLU A 449 27.53 -16.48 2.69
C GLU A 449 27.02 -17.77 3.35
N LYS A 450 26.40 -17.65 4.54
CA LYS A 450 25.84 -18.75 5.31
C LYS A 450 24.36 -19.00 5.06
N VAL A 451 23.67 -18.08 4.39
CA VAL A 451 22.27 -18.28 3.99
C VAL A 451 22.20 -19.47 3.03
N PRO A 452 21.35 -20.47 3.27
CA PRO A 452 21.20 -21.59 2.35
C PRO A 452 20.44 -21.17 1.08
N HIS A 453 20.51 -21.99 0.05
CA HIS A 453 19.55 -21.92 -1.05
C HIS A 453 18.15 -22.31 -0.54
N LEU A 454 17.12 -21.60 -0.98
CA LEU A 454 15.77 -21.76 -0.46
C LEU A 454 14.88 -22.48 -1.47
N LEU A 455 14.47 -23.70 -1.13
CA LEU A 455 13.60 -24.55 -1.96
C LEU A 455 12.31 -24.84 -1.21
N PHE A 456 11.24 -24.13 -1.56
CA PHE A 456 9.96 -24.21 -0.88
C PHE A 456 9.12 -25.39 -1.38
N PRO A 457 8.65 -26.30 -0.52
CA PRO A 457 7.69 -27.33 -0.92
C PRO A 457 6.47 -26.71 -1.62
N PHE A 458 6.12 -27.26 -2.77
CA PHE A 458 4.97 -26.83 -3.57
C PHE A 458 4.00 -28.01 -3.74
N GLY A 459 2.73 -27.81 -3.36
CA GLY A 459 1.69 -28.84 -3.51
C GLY A 459 0.27 -28.42 -3.07
N PRO A 460 -0.73 -29.32 -3.18
CA PRO A 460 -0.72 -30.58 -3.93
C PRO A 460 -0.93 -30.34 -5.44
N MET A 461 -0.22 -31.13 -6.25
CA MET A 461 -0.24 -31.03 -7.70
C MET A 461 -1.43 -31.76 -8.32
N ALA A 462 -1.62 -31.57 -9.62
CA ALA A 462 -2.82 -31.99 -10.33
C ALA A 462 -3.16 -33.49 -10.18
N LYS A 463 -4.43 -33.82 -10.42
CA LYS A 463 -4.98 -35.17 -10.17
C LYS A 463 -4.45 -36.24 -11.14
N SER A 464 -3.85 -35.83 -12.26
CA SER A 464 -3.31 -36.72 -13.28
C SER A 464 -1.90 -36.29 -13.71
N GLU A 465 -1.10 -37.25 -14.17
CA GLU A 465 0.24 -37.01 -14.72
C GLU A 465 0.21 -36.06 -15.93
N SER A 466 -0.85 -36.13 -16.74
CA SER A 466 -1.02 -35.22 -17.88
C SER A 466 -1.16 -33.78 -17.41
N ASP A 467 -2.06 -33.51 -16.48
CA ASP A 467 -2.29 -32.17 -15.93
C ASP A 467 -1.03 -31.62 -15.24
N GLU A 468 -0.31 -32.49 -14.51
CA GLU A 468 0.96 -32.15 -13.87
C GLU A 468 2.00 -31.76 -14.92
N ARG A 469 2.10 -32.51 -16.02
CA ARG A 469 2.99 -32.19 -17.13
C ARG A 469 2.61 -30.88 -17.83
N GLU A 470 1.32 -30.55 -17.92
CA GLU A 470 0.91 -29.24 -18.46
C GLU A 470 1.31 -28.09 -17.54
N LEU A 471 1.18 -28.29 -16.24
CA LEU A 471 1.52 -27.30 -15.21
C LEU A 471 3.04 -27.04 -15.16
N GLU A 472 3.84 -28.11 -15.19
CA GLU A 472 5.30 -28.06 -15.11
C GLU A 472 5.97 -27.66 -16.43
N PHE A 473 5.33 -27.98 -17.55
CA PHE A 473 5.81 -27.65 -18.89
C PHE A 473 4.70 -26.92 -19.67
N PRO A 474 4.43 -25.65 -19.33
CA PRO A 474 3.31 -24.90 -19.91
C PRO A 474 3.50 -24.62 -21.40
N HIS A 475 4.74 -24.58 -21.90
CA HIS A 475 5.01 -24.46 -23.32
C HIS A 475 4.90 -25.82 -24.02
N TYR A 476 4.12 -25.88 -25.10
CA TYR A 476 4.00 -27.08 -25.94
C TYR A 476 5.37 -27.66 -26.34
N TYR A 477 6.31 -26.79 -26.72
CA TYR A 477 7.65 -27.20 -27.12
C TYR A 477 8.41 -27.91 -25.99
N THR A 478 8.49 -27.32 -24.79
CA THR A 478 9.19 -27.96 -23.66
C THR A 478 8.48 -29.21 -23.17
N ARG A 479 7.14 -29.25 -23.32
CA ARG A 479 6.31 -30.40 -22.96
C ARG A 479 6.57 -31.62 -23.84
N GLN A 480 6.77 -31.42 -25.14
CA GLN A 480 6.94 -32.50 -26.13
C GLN A 480 8.41 -32.86 -26.38
N ASN A 481 9.35 -31.99 -26.02
CA ASN A 481 10.77 -32.19 -26.29
C ASN A 481 11.39 -33.19 -25.29
N GLN A 482 11.72 -34.38 -25.79
CA GLN A 482 12.34 -35.46 -25.01
C GLN A 482 13.67 -35.06 -24.37
N ASN A 483 14.48 -34.25 -25.06
CA ASN A 483 15.77 -33.82 -24.53
C ASN A 483 15.55 -32.90 -23.33
N ILE A 484 14.61 -31.96 -23.43
CA ILE A 484 14.22 -31.10 -22.30
C ILE A 484 13.71 -31.96 -21.13
N LEU A 485 12.75 -32.85 -21.36
CA LEU A 485 12.21 -33.70 -20.29
C LEU A 485 13.28 -34.53 -19.57
N ARG A 486 14.26 -35.07 -20.31
CA ARG A 486 15.41 -35.78 -19.74
C ARG A 486 16.30 -34.88 -18.88
N MET A 487 16.52 -33.62 -19.28
CA MET A 487 17.25 -32.65 -18.45
C MET A 487 16.55 -32.43 -17.10
N PHE A 488 15.21 -32.49 -17.09
CA PHE A 488 14.38 -32.44 -15.90
C PHE A 488 14.09 -33.81 -15.26
N SER A 489 14.83 -34.86 -15.63
CA SER A 489 14.72 -36.21 -15.05
C SER A 489 13.31 -36.81 -15.10
N VAL A 490 12.55 -36.44 -16.13
CA VAL A 490 11.22 -36.97 -16.42
C VAL A 490 11.36 -38.18 -17.35
N ASP A 491 11.12 -39.37 -16.81
CA ASP A 491 11.08 -40.60 -17.59
C ASP A 491 9.73 -40.69 -18.32
N LEU A 492 9.74 -40.80 -19.64
CA LEU A 492 8.55 -41.22 -20.35
C LEU A 492 8.47 -42.74 -20.30
N LYS A 493 7.45 -43.26 -19.61
CA LYS A 493 7.06 -44.66 -19.75
C LYS A 493 6.61 -44.87 -21.19
N HIS A 494 7.36 -45.68 -21.93
CA HIS A 494 7.03 -46.10 -23.29
C HIS A 494 5.84 -47.06 -23.33
#